data_AF-A0A7V6B6J1-F1
#
_entry.id   AF-A0A7V6B6J1-F1
#
_cell.length_a   1.000
_cell.length_b   1.000
_cell.length_c   1.000
_cell.angle_alpha   90.00
_cell.angle_beta   90.00
_cell.angle_gamma   90.00
#
_symmetry.space_group_name_H-M   'P 1'
#
loop_
_entity.id
_entity.type
_entity.pdbx_description
1 polymer ?
#
loop_
_entity_poly.entity_id
_entity_poly.type
_entity_poly.pdbx_seq_one_letter_code
_entity_poly.pdbx_strand_id
1 'polypeptide(L)'
;MKIAPVTLVVLFALACAGGGGTAGGGKDDGWIKWDTGHDQVDIVEHVDYGQDRNIQQDTESFEGIEIQDRFDADIDGGDTFTPCLGAFLCPCVDNLQCQSNFCIDSPDGRVCTKMCYEETDCPDGWSCRQVTNTQGEPAWVCLPKGVFLCRPCREHKDCTSQSAITDDRCVVYGSQGNFCGVTCGEGKGACPEGYSCQEVPIVGGGFANQCVPDSGQCTCSKIAIDLKASTDCYVANEWGRCTGIRECTESGLSDCSARTPA
;
A
#
# COMPACT_ATOMS: atom_id res chain seq x y z
N MET A 1 43.94 57.39 -15.48
CA MET A 1 43.49 55.98 -15.39
C MET A 1 42.49 55.88 -14.25
N LYS A 2 41.24 55.53 -14.56
CA LYS A 2 40.14 55.44 -13.58
C LYS A 2 40.21 54.07 -12.89
N ILE A 3 40.21 54.07 -11.55
CA ILE A 3 40.17 52.86 -10.72
C ILE A 3 38.70 52.45 -10.59
N ALA A 4 38.36 51.25 -11.05
CA ALA A 4 37.03 50.68 -10.91
C ALA A 4 36.84 50.11 -9.49
N PRO A 5 35.67 50.27 -8.86
CA PRO A 5 35.38 49.64 -7.58
C PRO A 5 35.10 48.15 -7.79
N VAL A 6 35.85 47.31 -7.08
CA VAL A 6 35.61 45.87 -6.99
C VAL A 6 34.41 45.67 -6.05
N THR A 7 33.26 45.36 -6.64
CA THR A 7 32.04 45.03 -5.89
C THR A 7 32.23 43.63 -5.27
N LEU A 8 32.50 43.61 -3.96
CA LEU A 8 32.57 42.41 -3.15
C LEU A 8 31.15 41.82 -3.01
N VAL A 9 30.85 40.76 -3.77
CA VAL A 9 29.62 39.98 -3.61
C VAL A 9 29.78 39.09 -2.37
N VAL A 10 29.18 39.53 -1.26
CA VAL A 10 29.07 38.71 -0.05
C VAL A 10 27.98 37.67 -0.27
N LEU A 11 28.36 36.42 -0.53
CA LEU A 11 27.46 35.28 -0.46
C LEU A 11 27.05 35.08 1.00
N PHE A 12 25.84 35.52 1.37
CA PHE A 12 25.20 35.08 2.60
C PHE A 12 24.82 33.60 2.45
N ALA A 13 25.53 32.74 3.16
CA ALA A 13 25.13 31.35 3.31
C ALA A 13 23.82 31.32 4.12
N LEU A 14 22.71 30.95 3.48
CA LEU A 14 21.46 30.60 4.18
C LEU A 14 21.78 29.40 5.08
N ALA A 15 21.93 29.64 6.38
CA ALA A 15 22.15 28.60 7.36
C ALA A 15 20.82 28.28 8.05
N CYS A 16 20.27 27.09 7.82
CA CYS A 16 19.28 26.51 8.74
C CYS A 16 19.95 26.37 10.11
N ALA A 17 19.71 27.31 11.02
CA ALA A 17 20.41 27.36 12.30
C ALA A 17 20.14 26.09 13.13
N GLY A 18 21.20 25.37 13.52
CA GLY A 18 21.21 24.55 14.74
C GLY A 18 22.11 23.31 14.74
N GLY A 19 23.18 23.39 15.53
CA GLY A 19 23.59 22.40 16.54
C GLY A 19 24.18 21.07 16.06
N GLY A 20 25.52 20.98 16.01
CA GLY A 20 26.24 19.74 15.72
C GLY A 20 26.13 18.72 16.86
N GLY A 21 25.60 17.54 16.53
CA GLY A 21 25.80 16.31 17.29
C GLY A 21 26.86 15.46 16.59
N THR A 22 27.96 15.18 17.27
CA THR A 22 29.07 14.36 16.80
C THR A 22 28.65 12.89 16.70
N ALA A 23 28.59 12.33 15.49
CA ALA A 23 28.54 10.88 15.29
C ALA A 23 29.97 10.32 15.29
N GLY A 24 30.32 9.65 16.40
CA GLY A 24 31.57 8.90 16.53
C GLY A 24 31.56 7.68 15.60
N GLY A 25 32.67 7.49 14.89
CA GLY A 25 32.92 6.29 14.11
C GLY A 25 33.19 5.09 15.02
N GLY A 26 32.38 4.05 14.88
CA GLY A 26 32.69 2.69 15.30
C GLY A 26 32.96 1.85 14.06
N LYS A 27 34.20 1.39 13.93
CA LYS A 27 34.58 0.24 13.10
C LYS A 27 34.46 -0.99 13.99
N ASP A 28 33.67 -1.95 13.57
CA ASP A 28 33.69 -3.32 14.06
C ASP A 28 33.25 -4.27 12.95
N ASP A 29 34.30 -4.84 12.39
CA ASP A 29 34.43 -6.14 11.74
C ASP A 29 33.77 -7.29 12.54
N GLY A 30 32.80 -7.96 11.93
CA GLY A 30 32.16 -9.15 12.49
C GLY A 30 31.54 -10.04 11.42
N TRP A 31 32.19 -11.17 11.16
CA TRP A 31 31.88 -12.18 10.16
C TRP A 31 30.50 -12.84 10.28
N ILE A 32 29.84 -13.08 9.14
CA ILE A 32 29.11 -14.33 8.89
C ILE A 32 29.37 -14.73 7.43
N LYS A 33 30.24 -15.72 7.22
CA LYS A 33 30.37 -16.43 5.94
C LYS A 33 29.26 -17.49 5.90
N TRP A 34 28.29 -17.32 5.02
CA TRP A 34 27.42 -18.42 4.63
C TRP A 34 28.16 -19.24 3.57
N ASP A 35 28.73 -20.35 4.03
CA ASP A 35 29.31 -21.36 3.16
C ASP A 35 28.17 -22.02 2.39
N THR A 36 28.04 -21.70 1.11
CA THR A 36 27.22 -22.46 0.15
C THR A 36 27.93 -23.78 -0.15
N GLY A 37 27.82 -24.73 0.78
CA GLY A 37 28.05 -26.14 0.54
C GLY A 37 26.78 -26.76 -0.05
N HIS A 38 26.76 -26.88 -1.38
CA HIS A 38 25.78 -27.68 -2.10
C HIS A 38 26.09 -29.16 -1.84
N ASP A 39 25.44 -29.75 -0.84
CA ASP A 39 25.35 -31.21 -0.73
C ASP A 39 24.00 -31.63 -1.31
N GLN A 40 24.06 -32.15 -2.53
CA GLN A 40 22.92 -32.73 -3.23
C GLN A 40 22.62 -34.07 -2.56
N VAL A 41 21.69 -34.09 -1.62
CA VAL A 41 21.08 -35.34 -1.19
C VAL A 41 19.89 -35.58 -2.10
N ASP A 42 20.08 -36.42 -3.11
CA ASP A 42 19.01 -37.00 -3.91
C ASP A 42 18.06 -37.78 -2.97
N ILE A 43 16.96 -37.15 -2.57
CA ILE A 43 15.85 -37.87 -1.95
C ILE A 43 15.07 -38.53 -3.09
N VAL A 44 15.47 -39.76 -3.42
CA VAL A 44 14.61 -40.67 -4.17
C VAL A 44 13.52 -41.14 -3.22
N GLU A 45 12.40 -40.40 -3.15
CA GLU A 45 11.17 -40.95 -2.60
C GLU A 45 10.77 -42.17 -3.44
N HIS A 46 11.06 -43.35 -2.89
CA HIS A 46 10.46 -44.59 -3.36
C HIS A 46 8.98 -44.54 -2.98
N VAL A 47 8.14 -44.16 -3.92
CA VAL A 47 6.71 -44.46 -3.85
C VAL A 47 6.57 -45.98 -3.95
N ASP A 48 6.50 -46.63 -2.80
CA ASP A 48 6.14 -48.04 -2.72
C ASP A 48 4.65 -48.14 -3.09
N TYR A 49 4.38 -48.50 -4.35
CA TYR A 49 3.08 -48.94 -4.81
C TYR A 49 2.79 -50.26 -4.11
N GLY A 50 2.22 -50.16 -2.91
CA GLY A 50 1.75 -51.27 -2.11
C GLY A 50 0.91 -52.19 -2.98
N GLN A 51 1.40 -53.43 -3.12
CA GLN A 51 0.86 -54.49 -3.95
C GLN A 51 -0.65 -54.67 -3.74
N ASP A 52 -1.35 -54.87 -4.86
CA ASP A 52 -2.73 -55.34 -4.96
C ASP A 52 -2.98 -56.53 -4.03
N ARG A 53 -3.55 -56.27 -2.85
CA ARG A 53 -4.20 -57.30 -2.07
C ARG A 53 -5.61 -57.47 -2.60
N ASN A 54 -5.73 -58.51 -3.42
CA ASN A 54 -6.93 -59.24 -3.77
C ASN A 54 -8.01 -59.16 -2.67
N ILE A 55 -8.99 -58.27 -2.84
CA ILE A 55 -10.18 -58.21 -2.00
C ILE A 55 -11.05 -59.39 -2.39
N GLN A 56 -10.78 -60.55 -1.77
CA GLN A 56 -11.75 -61.64 -1.76
C GLN A 56 -12.90 -61.25 -0.83
N GLN A 57 -14.07 -61.31 -1.45
CA GLN A 57 -15.37 -60.92 -0.95
C GLN A 57 -15.85 -61.97 0.07
N ASP A 58 -15.62 -61.72 1.36
CA ASP A 58 -16.29 -62.46 2.44
C ASP A 58 -17.36 -61.56 3.05
N THR A 59 -18.60 -61.78 2.57
CA THR A 59 -19.81 -61.17 3.09
C THR A 59 -20.25 -62.00 4.29
N GLU A 60 -19.72 -61.71 5.47
CA GLU A 60 -20.28 -62.23 6.71
C GLU A 60 -20.97 -61.11 7.49
N SER A 61 -22.25 -61.32 7.70
CA SER A 61 -23.20 -60.56 8.50
C SER A 61 -22.63 -60.23 9.88
N PHE A 62 -22.36 -58.94 10.12
CA PHE A 62 -22.12 -58.41 11.46
C PHE A 62 -23.33 -57.58 11.88
N GLU A 63 -24.37 -58.26 12.38
CA GLU A 63 -25.47 -57.60 13.09
C GLU A 63 -24.95 -57.16 14.47
N GLY A 64 -25.15 -55.87 14.81
CA GLY A 64 -25.11 -55.42 16.21
C GLY A 64 -24.03 -54.43 16.60
N ILE A 65 -23.81 -53.36 15.83
CA ILE A 65 -23.19 -52.13 16.37
C ILE A 65 -24.30 -51.09 16.55
N GLU A 66 -24.79 -50.96 17.78
CA GLU A 66 -25.54 -49.78 18.20
C GLU A 66 -24.57 -48.61 18.28
N ILE A 67 -24.56 -47.78 17.24
CA ILE A 67 -23.95 -46.45 17.29
C ILE A 67 -24.85 -45.63 18.21
N GLN A 68 -24.44 -45.48 19.47
CA GLN A 68 -25.03 -44.48 20.35
C GLN A 68 -24.69 -43.10 19.80
N ASP A 69 -25.63 -42.54 19.05
CA ASP A 69 -25.65 -41.12 18.69
C ASP A 69 -25.69 -40.30 19.97
N ARG A 70 -24.52 -39.93 20.46
CA ARG A 70 -24.35 -38.98 21.55
C ARG A 70 -23.33 -37.93 21.14
N PHE A 71 -23.76 -37.09 20.20
CA PHE A 71 -23.19 -35.77 19.98
C PHE A 71 -24.32 -34.74 19.86
N ASP A 72 -25.11 -34.63 20.94
CA ASP A 72 -25.82 -33.37 21.22
C ASP A 72 -24.78 -32.40 21.80
N ALA A 73 -24.02 -31.77 20.90
CA ALA A 73 -23.34 -30.54 21.22
C ALA A 73 -24.35 -29.41 21.01
N ASP A 74 -24.90 -28.89 22.10
CA ASP A 74 -25.58 -27.61 22.11
C ASP A 74 -24.56 -26.53 21.68
N ILE A 75 -24.54 -26.22 20.39
CA ILE A 75 -23.88 -25.02 19.88
C ILE A 75 -24.75 -23.85 20.31
N ASP A 76 -24.45 -23.32 21.49
CA ASP A 76 -25.00 -22.07 21.99
C ASP A 76 -24.79 -20.99 20.93
N GLY A 77 -25.87 -20.29 20.57
CA GLY A 77 -25.93 -19.31 19.51
C GLY A 77 -25.20 -18.03 19.88
N GLY A 78 -23.87 -18.08 19.95
CA GLY A 78 -22.98 -16.95 20.13
C GLY A 78 -21.99 -16.89 18.97
N ASP A 79 -22.19 -15.92 18.07
CA ASP A 79 -21.33 -15.58 16.93
C ASP A 79 -20.64 -16.78 16.26
N THR A 80 -21.33 -17.39 15.30
CA THR A 80 -20.67 -18.23 14.29
C THR A 80 -19.63 -17.37 13.58
N PHE A 81 -18.38 -17.43 14.05
CA PHE A 81 -17.20 -16.97 13.33
C PHE A 81 -17.19 -17.75 12.02
N THR A 82 -17.79 -17.17 10.98
CA THR A 82 -17.76 -17.74 9.65
C THR A 82 -16.36 -17.43 9.16
N PRO A 83 -15.44 -18.43 9.05
CA PRO A 83 -14.13 -18.17 8.50
C PRO A 83 -14.36 -17.57 7.12
N CYS A 84 -13.72 -16.44 6.84
CA CYS A 84 -14.02 -15.70 5.62
C CYS A 84 -13.51 -16.45 4.35
N LEU A 85 -12.70 -17.52 4.53
CA LEU A 85 -12.25 -18.46 3.49
C LEU A 85 -11.71 -17.80 2.20
N GLY A 86 -11.11 -16.61 2.32
CA GLY A 86 -10.55 -15.88 1.18
C GLY A 86 -11.57 -15.29 0.21
N ALA A 87 -12.84 -15.18 0.62
CA ALA A 87 -13.89 -14.53 -0.14
C ALA A 87 -13.63 -13.01 -0.31
N PHE A 88 -14.45 -12.36 -1.14
CA PHE A 88 -14.38 -10.91 -1.32
C PHE A 88 -14.47 -10.15 0.02
N LEU A 89 -13.63 -9.12 0.20
CA LEU A 89 -13.44 -8.33 1.43
C LEU A 89 -12.83 -9.06 2.64
N CYS A 90 -12.40 -10.31 2.47
CA CYS A 90 -11.60 -10.99 3.48
C CYS A 90 -10.30 -10.24 3.77
N PRO A 91 -9.94 -10.02 5.04
CA PRO A 91 -8.59 -9.58 5.38
C PRO A 91 -7.54 -10.55 4.86
N CYS A 92 -6.44 -10.03 4.32
CA CYS A 92 -5.34 -10.83 3.78
C CYS A 92 -3.98 -10.19 4.02
N VAL A 93 -2.95 -11.02 4.03
CA VAL A 93 -1.54 -10.63 4.09
C VAL A 93 -0.89 -10.85 2.72
N ASP A 94 -1.21 -11.98 2.08
CA ASP A 94 -0.72 -12.37 0.76
C ASP A 94 -1.83 -12.83 -0.19
N ASN A 95 -1.48 -12.96 -1.46
CA ASN A 95 -2.37 -13.33 -2.54
C ASN A 95 -2.96 -14.75 -2.39
N LEU A 96 -2.23 -15.70 -1.82
CA LEU A 96 -2.64 -17.12 -1.72
C LEU A 96 -3.79 -17.32 -0.73
N GLN A 97 -4.00 -16.35 0.17
CA GLN A 97 -5.13 -16.36 1.10
C GLN A 97 -6.46 -15.98 0.45
N CYS A 98 -6.45 -15.51 -0.80
CA CYS A 98 -7.62 -15.04 -1.51
C CYS A 98 -8.05 -16.05 -2.58
N GLN A 99 -9.36 -16.31 -2.70
CA GLN A 99 -9.90 -17.17 -3.76
C GLN A 99 -9.61 -16.62 -5.16
N SER A 100 -9.49 -15.29 -5.28
CA SER A 100 -9.10 -14.61 -6.50
C SER A 100 -7.60 -14.66 -6.79
N ASN A 101 -6.77 -15.11 -5.84
CA ASN A 101 -5.32 -14.93 -5.83
C ASN A 101 -4.86 -13.45 -5.81
N PHE A 102 -5.72 -12.51 -5.39
CA PHE A 102 -5.39 -11.09 -5.30
C PHE A 102 -5.74 -10.51 -3.93
N CYS A 103 -4.69 -10.18 -3.18
CA CYS A 103 -4.73 -9.41 -1.95
C CYS A 103 -4.36 -7.96 -2.25
N ILE A 104 -5.32 -7.06 -2.13
CA ILE A 104 -5.18 -5.67 -2.56
C ILE A 104 -5.27 -4.70 -1.39
N ASP A 105 -4.75 -3.49 -1.59
CA ASP A 105 -4.86 -2.42 -0.63
C ASP A 105 -6.27 -1.78 -0.68
N SER A 106 -6.86 -1.54 0.49
CA SER A 106 -8.13 -0.81 0.66
C SER A 106 -8.01 0.23 1.79
N PRO A 107 -8.98 1.16 1.93
CA PRO A 107 -8.96 2.15 2.99
C PRO A 107 -8.90 1.53 4.39
N ASP A 108 -9.49 0.34 4.58
CA ASP A 108 -9.58 -0.37 5.85
C ASP A 108 -8.42 -1.36 6.10
N GLY A 109 -7.46 -1.43 5.17
CA GLY A 109 -6.35 -2.39 5.20
C GLY A 109 -6.35 -3.30 3.97
N ARG A 110 -5.62 -4.41 4.04
CA ARG A 110 -5.51 -5.35 2.92
C ARG A 110 -6.65 -6.34 2.89
N VAL A 111 -7.31 -6.45 1.74
CA VAL A 111 -8.47 -7.31 1.55
C VAL A 111 -8.43 -8.08 0.24
N CYS A 112 -9.07 -9.25 0.21
CA CYS A 112 -9.25 -10.05 -0.98
C CYS A 112 -10.25 -9.38 -1.92
N THR A 113 -9.90 -9.32 -3.20
CA THR A 113 -10.79 -8.84 -4.25
C THR A 113 -11.40 -10.00 -5.05
N LYS A 114 -12.17 -9.68 -6.10
CA LYS A 114 -12.71 -10.61 -7.08
C LYS A 114 -12.35 -10.15 -8.50
N MET A 115 -12.35 -11.10 -9.43
CA MET A 115 -12.18 -10.83 -10.86
C MET A 115 -13.40 -10.07 -11.39
N CYS A 116 -13.18 -9.24 -12.42
CA CYS A 116 -14.23 -8.49 -13.11
C CYS A 116 -13.91 -8.41 -14.60
N TYR A 117 -14.94 -8.21 -15.42
CA TYR A 117 -14.81 -7.94 -16.85
C TYR A 117 -15.45 -6.61 -17.22
N GLU A 118 -16.44 -6.17 -16.44
CA GLU A 118 -17.14 -4.90 -16.61
C GLU A 118 -17.24 -4.14 -15.28
N GLU A 119 -17.49 -2.83 -15.34
CA GLU A 119 -17.65 -1.99 -14.13
C GLU A 119 -18.82 -2.46 -13.25
N THR A 120 -19.88 -3.04 -13.84
CA THR A 120 -21.06 -3.54 -13.12
C THR A 120 -20.78 -4.78 -12.28
N ASP A 121 -19.67 -5.48 -12.53
CA ASP A 121 -19.26 -6.62 -11.70
C ASP A 121 -18.80 -6.16 -10.33
N CYS A 122 -18.31 -4.93 -10.20
CA CYS A 122 -17.78 -4.39 -8.96
C CYS A 122 -18.86 -3.65 -8.16
N PRO A 123 -18.86 -3.78 -6.82
CA PRO A 123 -19.80 -3.07 -5.98
C PRO A 123 -19.56 -1.54 -6.02
N ASP A 124 -20.53 -0.79 -5.50
CA ASP A 124 -20.41 0.66 -5.39
C ASP A 124 -19.14 1.06 -4.62
N GLY A 125 -18.47 2.11 -5.11
CA GLY A 125 -17.16 2.53 -4.58
C GLY A 125 -15.97 1.70 -5.09
N TRP A 126 -16.18 0.72 -5.97
CA TRP A 126 -15.11 -0.04 -6.62
C TRP A 126 -15.12 0.17 -8.14
N SER A 127 -14.00 -0.07 -8.80
CA SER A 127 -13.85 -0.03 -10.26
C SER A 127 -13.13 -1.27 -10.77
N CYS A 128 -13.47 -1.72 -11.97
CA CYS A 128 -12.81 -2.84 -12.60
C CYS A 128 -11.52 -2.36 -13.26
N ARG A 129 -10.37 -2.73 -12.70
CA ARG A 129 -9.08 -2.24 -13.16
C ARG A 129 -8.14 -3.40 -13.48
N GLN A 130 -7.30 -3.18 -14.47
CA GLN A 130 -6.24 -4.11 -14.80
C GLN A 130 -5.15 -4.05 -13.74
N VAL A 131 -4.76 -5.21 -13.26
CA VAL A 131 -3.64 -5.43 -12.35
C VAL A 131 -2.64 -6.40 -12.95
N THR A 132 -1.38 -6.27 -12.56
CA THR A 132 -0.33 -7.21 -12.96
C THR A 132 0.11 -8.00 -11.73
N ASN A 133 0.13 -9.33 -11.83
CA ASN A 133 0.68 -10.18 -10.77
C ASN A 133 2.22 -10.21 -10.84
N THR A 134 2.86 -10.86 -9.86
CA THR A 134 4.33 -11.06 -9.83
C THR A 134 4.86 -11.88 -11.02
N GLN A 135 4.00 -12.60 -11.73
CA GLN A 135 4.33 -13.41 -12.90
C GLN A 135 4.17 -12.63 -14.23
N GLY A 136 3.72 -11.36 -14.16
CA GLY A 136 3.58 -10.49 -15.33
C GLY A 136 2.28 -10.67 -16.12
N GLU A 137 1.37 -11.52 -15.67
CA GLU A 137 0.09 -11.71 -16.36
C GLU A 137 -0.92 -10.64 -15.94
N PRO A 138 -1.51 -9.91 -16.91
CA PRO A 138 -2.55 -8.92 -16.62
C PRO A 138 -3.86 -9.63 -16.28
N ALA A 139 -4.47 -9.23 -15.17
CA ALA A 139 -5.80 -9.66 -14.74
C ALA A 139 -6.69 -8.44 -14.50
N TRP A 140 -8.01 -8.61 -14.56
CA TRP A 140 -8.96 -7.55 -14.23
C TRP A 140 -9.63 -7.87 -12.90
N VAL A 141 -9.47 -6.98 -11.93
CA VAL A 141 -10.02 -7.15 -10.58
C VAL A 141 -10.71 -5.88 -10.10
N CYS A 142 -11.63 -6.04 -9.16
CA CYS A 142 -12.24 -4.89 -8.51
C CYS A 142 -11.21 -4.21 -7.60
N LEU A 143 -10.97 -2.92 -7.78
CA LEU A 143 -10.18 -2.11 -6.87
C LEU A 143 -11.06 -1.03 -6.24
N PRO A 144 -10.91 -0.73 -4.93
CA PRO A 144 -11.62 0.38 -4.32
C PRO A 144 -11.20 1.67 -5.00
N LYS A 145 -12.16 2.55 -5.22
CA LYS A 145 -11.91 3.89 -5.76
C LYS A 145 -11.25 4.72 -4.65
N GLY A 146 -10.14 5.38 -4.98
CA GLY A 146 -9.51 6.36 -4.09
C GLY A 146 -8.84 5.80 -2.84
N VAL A 147 -8.35 4.56 -2.84
CA VAL A 147 -7.56 3.98 -1.71
C VAL A 147 -6.44 4.90 -1.25
N PHE A 148 -5.74 5.51 -2.21
CA PHE A 148 -4.64 6.41 -1.95
C PHE A 148 -5.03 7.88 -2.03
N LEU A 149 -6.31 8.20 -2.26
CA LEU A 149 -6.78 9.57 -2.32
C LEU A 149 -6.43 10.28 -1.01
N CYS A 150 -5.85 11.48 -1.12
CA CYS A 150 -5.37 12.26 0.01
C CYS A 150 -4.25 11.62 0.86
N ARG A 151 -3.61 10.54 0.40
CA ARG A 151 -2.40 10.01 1.04
C ARG A 151 -1.22 10.96 0.80
N PRO A 152 -0.42 11.32 1.84
CA PRO A 152 0.82 12.06 1.63
C PRO A 152 1.77 11.32 0.69
N CYS A 153 2.40 12.04 -0.23
CA CYS A 153 3.32 11.47 -1.21
C CYS A 153 4.52 12.38 -1.46
N ARG A 154 5.58 11.81 -2.04
CA ARG A 154 6.74 12.53 -2.56
C ARG A 154 6.91 12.34 -4.06
N GLU A 155 6.40 11.24 -4.62
CA GLU A 155 6.48 10.92 -6.04
C GLU A 155 5.21 10.21 -6.51
N HIS A 156 4.99 10.15 -7.83
CA HIS A 156 3.75 9.58 -8.38
C HIS A 156 3.56 8.10 -8.05
N LYS A 157 4.65 7.33 -7.90
CA LYS A 157 4.56 5.91 -7.54
C LYS A 157 4.02 5.70 -6.13
N ASP A 158 4.07 6.72 -5.26
CA ASP A 158 3.43 6.71 -3.95
C ASP A 158 1.91 6.86 -4.03
N CYS A 159 1.32 7.02 -5.22
CA CYS A 159 -0.12 7.16 -5.42
C CYS A 159 -0.76 5.97 -6.12
N THR A 160 0.03 4.96 -6.46
CA THR A 160 -0.45 3.72 -7.05
C THR A 160 -0.07 2.54 -6.18
N SER A 161 -0.75 1.41 -6.37
CA SER A 161 -0.29 0.13 -5.81
C SER A 161 0.62 -0.55 -6.82
N GLN A 162 1.49 -1.44 -6.36
CA GLN A 162 2.33 -2.25 -7.25
C GLN A 162 1.50 -3.10 -8.21
N SER A 163 0.27 -3.42 -7.82
CA SER A 163 -0.64 -4.24 -8.60
C SER A 163 -1.44 -3.44 -9.60
N ALA A 164 -1.75 -2.17 -9.36
CA ALA A 164 -2.63 -1.40 -10.25
C ALA A 164 -1.87 -0.45 -11.18
N ILE A 165 -2.23 -0.47 -12.46
CA ILE A 165 -1.79 0.57 -13.41
C ILE A 165 -2.78 1.72 -13.34
N THR A 166 -2.36 2.86 -12.79
CA THR A 166 -3.22 4.04 -12.64
C THR A 166 -2.54 5.33 -13.15
N ASP A 167 -3.37 6.28 -13.58
CA ASP A 167 -2.94 7.65 -13.90
C ASP A 167 -3.03 8.58 -12.67
N ASP A 168 -3.03 8.00 -11.47
CA ASP A 168 -3.06 8.72 -10.20
C ASP A 168 -1.72 9.45 -10.02
N ARG A 169 -1.77 10.70 -9.55
CA ARG A 169 -0.59 11.56 -9.46
C ARG A 169 -0.44 12.16 -8.08
N CYS A 170 0.81 12.40 -7.71
CA CYS A 170 1.16 13.16 -6.52
C CYS A 170 0.98 14.66 -6.81
N VAL A 171 -0.07 15.24 -6.23
CA VAL A 171 -0.51 16.63 -6.44
C VAL A 171 0.18 17.56 -5.45
N VAL A 172 0.57 18.75 -5.89
CA VAL A 172 1.31 19.74 -5.09
C VAL A 172 0.34 20.69 -4.37
N TYR A 173 0.42 20.75 -3.04
CA TYR A 173 -0.38 21.62 -2.17
C TYR A 173 0.45 22.74 -1.51
N GLY A 174 1.59 23.09 -2.10
CA GLY A 174 2.42 24.19 -1.62
C GLY A 174 3.13 23.87 -0.30
N SER A 175 3.00 24.74 0.71
CA SER A 175 3.70 24.60 2.00
C SER A 175 3.20 23.42 2.84
N GLN A 176 1.97 22.96 2.59
CA GLN A 176 1.36 21.83 3.29
C GLN A 176 1.92 20.48 2.84
N GLY A 177 2.57 20.46 1.67
CA GLY A 177 3.20 19.31 1.04
C GLY A 177 2.45 18.81 -0.20
N ASN A 178 2.56 17.52 -0.48
CA ASN A 178 1.98 16.87 -1.65
C ASN A 178 1.13 15.68 -1.23
N PHE A 179 0.01 15.48 -1.93
CA PHE A 179 -0.95 14.42 -1.64
C PHE A 179 -1.43 13.76 -2.92
N CYS A 180 -1.74 12.49 -2.83
CA CYS A 180 -2.21 11.71 -3.96
C CYS A 180 -3.61 12.14 -4.38
N GLY A 181 -3.74 12.44 -5.68
CA GLY A 181 -5.02 12.57 -6.36
C GLY A 181 -5.36 11.28 -7.11
N VAL A 182 -6.63 11.17 -7.51
CA VAL A 182 -7.12 10.10 -8.39
C VAL A 182 -7.42 10.69 -9.75
N THR A 183 -7.01 10.03 -10.84
CA THR A 183 -7.32 10.51 -12.20
C THR A 183 -8.83 10.65 -12.42
N CYS A 184 -9.25 11.72 -13.11
CA CYS A 184 -10.66 12.02 -13.35
C CYS A 184 -10.89 12.76 -14.67
N GLY A 185 -12.15 12.82 -15.09
CA GLY A 185 -12.59 13.52 -16.30
C GLY A 185 -13.13 12.58 -17.38
N GLU A 186 -13.19 13.08 -18.61
CA GLU A 186 -13.76 12.34 -19.74
C GLU A 186 -13.09 10.96 -19.92
N GLY A 187 -13.88 9.90 -19.82
CA GLY A 187 -13.40 8.52 -19.98
C GLY A 187 -12.54 7.97 -18.83
N LYS A 188 -12.37 8.71 -17.73
CA LYS A 188 -11.51 8.32 -16.59
C LYS A 188 -12.25 8.16 -15.26
N GLY A 189 -13.52 8.54 -15.22
CA GLY A 189 -14.41 8.38 -14.06
C GLY A 189 -14.70 9.68 -13.33
N ALA A 190 -15.71 9.64 -12.46
CA ALA A 190 -16.10 10.75 -11.60
C ALA A 190 -15.37 10.69 -10.26
N CYS A 191 -15.14 11.86 -9.66
CA CYS A 191 -14.61 11.95 -8.32
C CYS A 191 -15.63 11.48 -7.28
N PRO A 192 -15.17 10.87 -6.16
CA PRO A 192 -16.06 10.52 -5.06
C PRO A 192 -16.66 11.77 -4.41
N GLU A 193 -17.71 11.58 -3.60
CA GLU A 193 -18.36 12.67 -2.88
C GLU A 193 -17.36 13.45 -1.99
N GLY A 194 -17.45 14.78 -2.02
CA GLY A 194 -16.53 15.68 -1.32
C GLY A 194 -15.20 15.95 -2.06
N TYR A 195 -15.09 15.49 -3.31
CA TYR A 195 -13.95 15.74 -4.17
C TYR A 195 -14.39 16.28 -5.53
N SER A 196 -13.62 17.24 -6.04
CA SER A 196 -13.82 17.84 -7.35
C SER A 196 -12.68 17.46 -8.30
N CYS A 197 -13.03 17.22 -9.56
CA CYS A 197 -12.03 17.00 -10.60
C CYS A 197 -11.44 18.35 -11.03
N GLN A 198 -10.15 18.56 -10.77
CA GLN A 198 -9.47 19.82 -11.07
C GLN A 198 -8.16 19.57 -11.81
N GLU A 199 -7.80 20.48 -12.71
CA GLU A 199 -6.47 20.53 -13.31
C GLU A 199 -5.49 21.12 -12.27
N VAL A 200 -4.62 20.28 -11.73
CA VAL A 200 -3.76 20.62 -10.58
C VAL A 200 -2.29 20.37 -10.87
N PRO A 201 -1.38 21.16 -10.27
CA PRO A 201 0.05 20.96 -10.44
C PRO A 201 0.49 19.63 -9.80
N ILE A 202 1.36 18.91 -10.49
CA ILE A 202 1.87 17.61 -10.04
C ILE A 202 3.38 17.66 -9.77
N VAL A 203 3.85 16.78 -8.90
CA VAL A 203 5.29 16.60 -8.64
C VAL A 203 6.02 16.29 -9.96
N GLY A 204 7.24 16.80 -10.14
CA GLY A 204 7.97 16.64 -11.41
C GLY A 204 7.58 17.65 -12.48
N GLY A 205 6.55 18.47 -12.24
CA GLY A 205 6.10 19.54 -13.12
C GLY A 205 4.92 19.14 -14.02
N GLY A 206 4.28 20.15 -14.60
CA GLY A 206 3.06 19.97 -15.40
C GLY A 206 1.78 19.98 -14.57
N PHE A 207 0.67 19.70 -15.24
CA PHE A 207 -0.67 19.68 -14.68
C PHE A 207 -1.40 18.41 -15.11
N ALA A 208 -2.30 17.91 -14.27
CA ALA A 208 -3.16 16.78 -14.59
C ALA A 208 -4.54 16.95 -13.92
N ASN A 209 -5.57 16.39 -14.55
CA ASN A 209 -6.89 16.30 -13.94
C ASN A 209 -6.87 15.24 -12.83
N GLN A 210 -7.05 15.68 -11.60
CA GLN A 210 -7.05 14.82 -10.42
C GLN A 210 -8.20 15.22 -9.48
N CYS A 211 -8.77 14.23 -8.81
CA CYS A 211 -9.69 14.45 -7.71
C CYS A 211 -8.94 15.04 -6.52
N VAL A 212 -9.36 16.23 -6.09
CA VAL A 212 -8.84 16.92 -4.90
C VAL A 212 -9.99 17.24 -3.96
N PRO A 213 -9.76 17.26 -2.63
CA PRO A 213 -10.83 17.45 -1.66
C PRO A 213 -11.41 18.87 -1.77
N ASP A 214 -12.73 19.01 -1.68
CA ASP A 214 -13.41 20.30 -1.72
C ASP A 214 -13.05 21.19 -0.52
N SER A 215 -12.64 20.57 0.59
CA SER A 215 -12.13 21.25 1.79
C SER A 215 -10.75 21.90 1.59
N GLY A 216 -10.01 21.49 0.55
CA GLY A 216 -8.61 21.87 0.33
C GLY A 216 -7.61 21.24 1.30
N GLN A 217 -8.06 20.37 2.21
CA GLN A 217 -7.21 19.70 3.19
C GLN A 217 -7.41 18.18 3.15
N CYS A 218 -6.30 17.45 3.16
CA CYS A 218 -6.31 16.00 3.23
C CYS A 218 -6.23 15.50 4.67
N THR A 219 -6.97 14.43 4.97
CA THR A 219 -6.90 13.70 6.23
C THR A 219 -6.21 12.35 6.02
N CYS A 220 -5.42 11.91 7.00
CA CYS A 220 -4.78 10.59 6.94
C CYS A 220 -5.81 9.47 7.02
N SER A 221 -5.87 8.63 5.98
CA SER A 221 -6.57 7.35 6.01
C SER A 221 -5.80 6.32 6.84
N LYS A 222 -6.47 5.24 7.25
CA LYS A 222 -5.84 4.15 8.02
C LYS A 222 -4.61 3.59 7.29
N ILE A 223 -4.72 3.33 5.99
CA ILE A 223 -3.57 2.87 5.18
C ILE A 223 -2.42 3.89 5.13
N ALA A 224 -2.71 5.19 5.13
CA ALA A 224 -1.68 6.22 5.17
C ALA A 224 -0.93 6.22 6.52
N ILE A 225 -1.63 5.95 7.63
CA ILE A 225 -1.05 5.80 8.97
C ILE A 225 -0.21 4.53 9.05
N ASP A 226 -0.77 3.38 8.63
CA ASP A 226 -0.10 2.08 8.68
C ASP A 226 1.20 2.07 7.85
N LEU A 227 1.22 2.79 6.73
CA LEU A 227 2.40 2.95 5.87
C LEU A 227 3.34 4.09 6.29
N LYS A 228 3.01 4.86 7.33
CA LYS A 228 3.71 6.10 7.72
C LYS A 228 3.96 7.01 6.53
N ALA A 229 2.92 7.17 5.71
CA ALA A 229 2.98 7.98 4.50
C ALA A 229 3.43 9.39 4.85
N SER A 230 4.38 9.92 4.08
CA SER A 230 5.00 11.20 4.37
C SER A 230 5.10 12.07 3.14
N THR A 231 5.19 13.38 3.36
CA THR A 231 5.36 14.36 2.31
C THR A 231 6.34 15.44 2.71
N ASP A 232 6.95 16.09 1.73
CA ASP A 232 7.83 17.22 1.94
C ASP A 232 7.00 18.47 2.18
N CYS A 233 7.35 19.26 3.18
CA CYS A 233 6.71 20.54 3.49
C CYS A 233 7.76 21.64 3.53
N TYR A 234 7.32 22.90 3.59
CA TYR A 234 8.27 24.00 3.79
C TYR A 234 7.68 25.17 4.56
N VAL A 235 8.58 25.88 5.25
CA VAL A 235 8.32 27.19 5.86
C VAL A 235 9.15 28.22 5.11
N ALA A 236 8.53 29.34 4.73
CA ALA A 236 9.18 30.43 4.01
C ALA A 236 8.86 31.78 4.64
N ASN A 237 9.85 32.67 4.67
CA ASN A 237 9.73 34.07 5.09
C ASN A 237 10.63 34.93 4.18
N GLU A 238 10.84 36.20 4.55
CA GLU A 238 11.67 37.14 3.77
C GLU A 238 13.14 36.74 3.65
N TRP A 239 13.62 35.86 4.53
CA TRP A 239 15.02 35.44 4.60
C TRP A 239 15.30 34.11 3.90
N GLY A 240 14.26 33.37 3.50
CA GLY A 240 14.42 32.17 2.69
C GLY A 240 13.30 31.16 2.83
N ARG A 241 13.61 29.91 2.44
CA ARG A 241 12.74 28.75 2.55
C ARG A 241 13.51 27.59 3.17
N CYS A 242 12.94 26.99 4.20
CA CYS A 242 13.43 25.76 4.79
C CYS A 242 12.43 24.63 4.52
N THR A 243 12.94 23.47 4.15
CA THR A 243 12.12 22.26 3.93
C THR A 243 12.09 21.39 5.18
N GLY A 244 11.05 20.57 5.26
CA GLY A 244 10.83 19.60 6.31
C GLY A 244 9.96 18.47 5.79
N ILE A 245 9.50 17.63 6.71
CA ILE A 245 8.68 16.46 6.43
C ILE A 245 7.44 16.51 7.32
N ARG A 246 6.32 16.05 6.77
CA ARG A 246 5.12 15.69 7.52
C ARG A 246 4.84 14.21 7.32
N GLU A 247 4.33 13.55 8.35
CA GLU A 247 3.98 12.13 8.30
C GLU A 247 2.60 11.88 8.90
N CYS A 248 1.90 10.88 8.37
CA CYS A 248 0.67 10.40 8.97
C CYS A 248 0.97 9.58 10.23
N THR A 249 0.36 10.00 11.34
CA THR A 249 0.43 9.33 12.65
C THR A 249 -0.99 8.97 13.11
N GLU A 250 -1.12 8.24 14.21
CA GLU A 250 -2.42 7.95 14.83
C GLU A 250 -3.22 9.22 15.20
N SER A 251 -2.53 10.33 15.43
CA SER A 251 -3.15 11.64 15.71
C SER A 251 -3.46 12.46 14.44
N GLY A 252 -3.24 11.90 13.26
CA GLY A 252 -3.36 12.58 11.97
C GLY A 252 -2.02 13.02 11.39
N LEU A 253 -2.08 13.97 10.45
CA LEU A 253 -0.89 14.48 9.76
C LEU A 253 -0.08 15.39 10.69
N SER A 254 1.19 15.07 10.91
CA SER A 254 2.08 15.83 11.78
C SER A 254 2.24 17.29 11.33
N ASP A 255 2.70 18.14 12.23
CA ASP A 255 3.20 19.46 11.86
C ASP A 255 4.42 19.35 10.93
N CYS A 256 4.68 20.42 10.18
CA CYS A 256 5.86 20.50 9.32
C CYS A 256 7.13 20.58 10.17
N SER A 257 8.05 19.64 10.00
CA SER A 257 9.33 19.64 10.73
C SER A 257 10.34 20.69 10.26
N ALA A 258 9.97 21.52 9.27
CA ALA A 258 10.82 22.59 8.77
C ALA A 258 11.05 23.68 9.83
N ARG A 259 12.29 24.13 9.97
CA ARG A 259 12.63 25.28 10.82
C ARG A 259 12.22 26.59 10.16
N THR A 260 11.97 27.62 10.96
CA THR A 260 11.78 28.98 10.42
C THR A 260 13.13 29.52 9.93
N PRO A 261 13.23 30.03 8.68
CA PRO A 261 14.45 30.65 8.19
C PRO A 261 14.84 31.89 9.03
N ALA A 262 16.14 32.14 9.20
CA ALA A 262 16.71 33.23 10.00
C ALA A 262 17.70 34.06 9.18
#